data_AF-A0A2S6TDA4-F1
#
_entry.id   AF-A0A2S6TDA4-F1
#
_cell.length_a   1.000
_cell.length_b   1.000
_cell.length_c   1.000
_cell.angle_alpha   90.00
_cell.angle_beta   90.00
_cell.angle_gamma   90.00
#
_symmetry.space_group_name_H-M   'P 1'
#
loop_
_entity.id
_entity.type
_entity.pdbx_description
1 polymer ?
#
loop_
_entity_poly.entity_id
_entity_poly.type
_entity_poly.pdbx_seq_one_letter_code
_entity_poly.pdbx_strand_id
1 'polypeptide(L)' 'MSPKPSPTPLIVALCAAQIVSMLGAATFPALLPTFLAEWNLSKTDAGWLNGIYYVGY' A
#
# COMPACT_ATOMS: atom_id res chain seq x y z
N MET A 1 -34.55 24.00 13.85
CA MET A 1 -33.20 23.51 14.21
C MET A 1 -32.71 22.66 13.06
N SER A 2 -31.64 23.08 12.38
CA SER A 2 -31.08 22.30 11.26
C SER A 2 -30.43 21.01 11.80
N PRO A 3 -30.67 19.82 11.23
CA PRO A 3 -30.00 18.60 11.67
C PRO A 3 -28.48 18.75 11.51
N LYS A 4 -27.73 18.46 12.57
CA LYS A 4 -26.26 18.42 12.48
C LYS A 4 -25.86 17.29 11.53
N PRO A 5 -25.01 17.55 10.50
CA PRO A 5 -24.53 16.50 9.64
C PRO A 5 -23.76 15.46 10.48
N SER A 6 -24.07 14.18 10.28
CA SER A 6 -23.34 13.08 10.89
C SER A 6 -21.92 13.00 10.29
N PRO A 7 -20.87 12.78 11.09
CA PRO A 7 -19.49 12.67 10.62
C PRO A 7 -19.18 11.34 9.92
N THR A 8 -20.03 10.32 10.09
CA THR A 8 -19.83 8.96 9.57
C THR A 8 -19.49 8.88 8.07
N PRO A 9 -20.22 9.54 7.13
CA PRO A 9 -19.88 9.48 5.71
C PRO A 9 -18.49 10.04 5.40
N LEU A 10 -18.04 11.06 6.13
CA LEU A 10 -16.72 11.65 5.98
C LEU A 10 -15.63 10.68 6.47
N ILE A 11 -15.86 10.01 7.60
CA ILE A 11 -14.97 8.98 8.12
C ILE A 11 -14.84 7.82 7.12
N VAL A 12 -15.95 7.33 6.59
CA VAL A 12 -15.96 6.24 5.60
C VAL A 12 -15.22 6.65 4.32
N ALA A 13 -15.45 7.87 3.83
CA ALA A 13 -14.76 8.39 2.65
C ALA A 13 -13.25 8.50 2.87
N LEU A 14 -12.81 8.98 4.04
CA LEU A 14 -11.39 9.07 4.38
C LEU A 14 -10.74 7.69 4.50
N CYS A 15 -11.41 6.72 5.15
CA CYS A 15 -10.91 5.35 5.24
C CYS A 15 -10.79 4.70 3.85
N ALA A 16 -11.79 4.89 2.98
CA ALA A 16 -11.74 4.37 1.61
C ALA A 16 -10.61 5.03 0.80
N ALA A 17 -10.47 6.35 0.88
CA ALA A 17 -9.38 7.09 0.23
C ALA A 17 -8.00 6.63 0.74
N GLN A 18 -7.88 6.35 2.04
CA GLN A 18 -6.65 5.82 2.64
C GLN A 18 -6.30 4.43 2.10
N ILE A 19 -7.29 3.54 1.97
CA ILE A 19 -7.08 2.20 1.39
C ILE A 19 -6.61 2.33 -0.06
N VAL A 20 -7.29 3.17 -0.86
CA VAL A 20 -6.92 3.39 -2.27
C VAL A 20 -5.51 3.97 -2.40
N SER A 21 -5.14 4.92 -1.54
CA SER A 21 -3.80 5.50 -1.50
C SER A 21 -2.72 4.43 -1.23
N MET A 22 -3.00 3.48 -0.33
CA MET A 22 -2.07 2.40 0.02
C MET A 22 -1.95 1.30 -1.05
N LEU A 23 -2.84 1.25 -2.05
CA LEU A 23 -2.78 0.22 -3.10
C LEU A 23 -1.46 0.30 -3.89
N GLY A 24 -0.98 1.51 -4.17
CA GLY A 24 0.32 1.71 -4.82
C GLY A 24 1.43 1.07 -3.99
N ALA A 25 1.54 1.47 -2.72
CA ALA A 25 2.51 0.94 -1.76
C ALA A 25 2.45 -0.59 -1.63
N ALA A 26 1.25 -1.17 -1.63
CA ALA A 26 1.04 -2.60 -1.39
C ALA A 26 1.22 -3.47 -2.63
N THR A 27 1.14 -2.91 -3.85
CA THR A 27 1.22 -3.70 -5.09
C THR A 27 2.58 -4.37 -5.24
N PHE A 28 3.67 -3.62 -5.09
CA PHE A 28 5.02 -4.17 -5.23
C PHE A 28 5.35 -5.33 -4.28
N PRO A 29 5.19 -5.20 -2.94
CA PRO A 29 5.47 -6.31 -2.02
C PRO A 29 4.56 -7.52 -2.22
N ALA A 30 3.33 -7.33 -2.74
CA ALA A 30 2.44 -8.44 -3.09
C ALA A 30 2.98 -9.29 -4.26
N LEU A 31 3.68 -8.68 -5.23
CA LEU A 31 4.29 -9.36 -6.37
C LEU A 31 5.75 -9.76 -6.12
N LEU A 32 6.34 -9.41 -4.98
CA LEU A 32 7.74 -9.73 -4.66
C LEU A 32 8.10 -11.22 -4.83
N PRO A 33 7.26 -12.20 -4.42
CA PRO A 33 7.54 -13.62 -4.66
C PRO A 33 7.65 -13.98 -6.14
N THR A 34 6.83 -13.33 -6.99
CA THR A 34 6.87 -13.51 -8.44
C THR A 34 8.14 -12.91 -9.02
N PHE A 35 8.53 -11.70 -8.60
CA PHE A 35 9.79 -11.08 -9.05
C PHE A 35 11.02 -11.87 -8.59
N LEU A 36 11.00 -12.43 -7.39
CA LEU A 36 12.06 -13.31 -6.90
C LEU A 36 12.27 -14.51 -7.82
N ALA A 37 11.17 -15.15 -8.24
CA ALA A 37 11.22 -16.30 -9.13
C ALA A 37 11.66 -15.93 -10.55
N GLU A 38 11.09 -14.86 -11.11
CA GLU A 38 11.33 -14.46 -12.50
C GLU A 38 12.75 -13.87 -12.70
N TRP A 39 13.24 -13.09 -11.73
CA TRP A 39 14.54 -12.43 -11.82
C TRP A 39 15.68 -13.21 -11.14
N ASN A 40 15.39 -14.42 -10.65
CA ASN A 40 16.33 -15.31 -9.99
C ASN A 40 17.10 -14.63 -8.84
N LEU A 41 16.36 -13.87 -8.03
CA LEU A 41 16.91 -13.08 -6.94
C LEU A 41 17.07 -13.92 -5.66
N SER A 42 18.12 -13.63 -4.90
CA SER A 42 18.28 -14.22 -3.58
C SER A 42 17.33 -13.55 -2.57
N LYS A 43 17.12 -14.21 -1.41
CA LYS A 43 16.33 -13.62 -0.31
C LYS A 43 16.94 -12.30 0.19
N THR A 44 18.25 -12.13 0.09
CA THR A 44 18.95 -10.89 0.46
C THR A 44 18.61 -9.76 -0.51
N ASP A 45 18.54 -10.06 -1.82
CA ASP A 45 18.20 -9.08 -2.84
C ASP A 45 16.75 -8.60 -2.68
N ALA A 46 15.81 -9.49 -2.33
CA ALA A 46 14.45 -9.09 -1.97
C ALA A 46 14.40 -8.13 -0.78
N GLY A 47 15.25 -8.35 0.22
CA GLY A 47 15.35 -7.45 1.38
C GLY A 47 15.78 -6.05 0.97
N TRP A 48 16.80 -5.93 0.12
CA TRP A 48 17.27 -4.66 -0.42
C TRP A 48 16.21 -3.99 -1.31
N LEU A 49 15.57 -4.75 -2.20
CA LEU A 49 14.57 -4.24 -3.14
C LEU A 49 13.35 -3.68 -2.40
N ASN A 50 12.88 -4.41 -1.38
CA ASN A 50 11.80 -3.95 -0.51
C ASN A 50 12.22 -2.73 0.33
N GLY A 51 13.47 -2.71 0.84
CA GLY A 51 14.01 -1.59 1.59
C GLY A 51 14.07 -0.30 0.78
N ILE A 52 14.63 -0.35 -0.44
CA ILE A 52 14.71 0.81 -1.34
C ILE A 52 13.30 1.29 -1.73
N TYR A 53 12.39 0.35 -2.03
CA TYR A 53 11.02 0.67 -2.37
C TYR A 53 10.29 1.46 -1.26
N TYR A 54 10.38 1.00 -0.01
CA TYR A 54 9.75 1.69 1.13
C TYR A 54 10.49 2.96 1.57
N VAL A 55 11.78 3.11 1.27
CA VAL A 55 12.51 4.38 1.49
C VAL A 55 12.09 5.45 0.47
N GLY A 56 11.75 5.03 -0.75
CA GLY A 56 11.33 5.94 -1.82
C GLY A 56 9.85 6.31 -1.84
N TYR A 57 8.99 5.56 -1.13
CA TYR A 57 7.56 5.82 -0.96
C TYR A 57 7.29 6.86 0.13
#